data_AF-A0A1Q3EA50-F1
#
_entry.id   AF-A0A1Q3EA50-F1
#
_cell.length_a   1.000
_cell.length_b   1.000
_cell.length_c   1.000
_cell.angle_alpha   90.00
_cell.angle_beta   90.00
_cell.angle_gamma   90.00
#
_symmetry.space_group_name_H-M   'P 1'
#
loop_
_entity.id
_entity.type
_entity.pdbx_description
1 polymer ?
#
loop_
_entity_poly.entity_id
_entity_poly.type
_entity_poly.pdbx_seq_one_letter_code
_entity_poly.pdbx_strand_id
1 'polypeptide(L)'
;MNRDIAHDIRALGGLGRTLANAPVQAELDRLARNHPRWTLPKPLTSRKTIPQQTNTATSPVKPWHKPNPSPYLKSIRTKGNTTNFLGDESDEDADDEPLLPTNSSGQKSSSSTEKGKGREIPMPSGSRNTMQSNEVNIINEDDEDEADQGGIYPLDREDAAETNDSRVQEVWEKKGFEEYDPRKVKLHVNALARDLLCEGFNVRRIWAIFARDGISQERQELHIKDPVKYGPKLRNTRIDKFAPDTKTMKKSPWNRALIHHFAAKAGEIAAQCKDDRFGPEAIDWVELFSDRFYEIFKLVVKARCQPGETHEARVLRLVVADNERKTRNAKVSLRHAKRTSRSDIATLVIKECRKWGDQEGVVFWSHALLITETIEDAGQSEEEDGVIDVEIEGITMKQNVKKVSRLYWREPVIEELYKMVDSAPGMETAIFHRAGAPRIPRIRTDKIDHRPPPLGLPQSVFRKEYLAALMPHELAELKLADHDIEMYDFGGFDPNEHNNEAMDTS
;
A
#
# COMPACT_ATOMS: atom_id res chain seq x y z
N MET A 1 -14.53 -34.37 17.91
CA MET A 1 -13.25 -33.63 17.78
C MET A 1 -13.33 -32.34 18.60
N ASN A 2 -13.35 -32.42 19.94
CA ASN A 2 -13.55 -31.28 20.87
C ASN A 2 -12.40 -31.15 21.89
N ARG A 3 -11.14 -31.43 21.52
CA ARG A 3 -10.04 -31.55 22.51
C ARG A 3 -9.13 -30.32 22.65
N ASP A 4 -9.15 -29.35 21.75
CA ASP A 4 -8.14 -28.28 21.78
C ASP A 4 -8.51 -27.04 22.61
N ILE A 5 -9.80 -26.71 22.76
CA ILE A 5 -10.21 -25.51 23.51
C ILE A 5 -10.02 -25.67 25.03
N ALA A 6 -10.10 -26.90 25.54
CA ALA A 6 -10.00 -27.17 26.97
C ALA A 6 -8.57 -27.04 27.52
N HIS A 7 -7.55 -27.04 26.65
CA HIS A 7 -6.15 -26.99 27.07
C HIS A 7 -5.67 -25.55 27.35
N ASP A 8 -6.24 -24.55 26.67
CA ASP A 8 -5.83 -23.14 26.78
C ASP A 8 -6.42 -22.42 28.00
N ILE A 9 -7.61 -22.80 28.46
CA ILE A 9 -8.24 -22.20 29.66
C ILE A 9 -7.43 -22.50 30.94
N ARG A 10 -6.59 -23.54 30.93
CA ARG A 10 -5.81 -23.98 32.09
C ARG A 10 -4.53 -23.16 32.33
N ALA A 11 -4.14 -22.28 31.39
CA ALA A 11 -2.89 -21.52 31.45
C ALA A 11 -2.99 -20.13 32.11
N LEU A 12 -4.19 -19.66 32.47
CA LEU A 12 -4.38 -18.38 33.16
C LEU A 12 -4.12 -18.53 34.68
N GLY A 13 -2.89 -18.22 35.08
CA GLY A 13 -2.46 -18.21 36.48
C GLY A 13 -3.30 -17.25 37.33
N GLY A 14 -3.98 -17.79 38.35
CA GLY A 14 -4.53 -17.02 39.47
C GLY A 14 -5.98 -17.31 39.87
N LEU A 15 -6.85 -17.69 38.92
CA LEU A 15 -8.27 -18.02 39.19
C LEU A 15 -8.62 -19.52 39.10
N GLY A 16 -7.65 -20.36 38.73
CA GLY A 16 -7.89 -21.74 38.28
C GLY A 16 -8.33 -22.78 39.32
N ARG A 17 -8.55 -22.43 40.60
CA ARG A 17 -8.91 -23.41 41.64
C ARG A 17 -10.40 -23.46 42.00
N THR A 18 -11.17 -22.41 41.74
CA THR A 18 -12.63 -22.38 41.97
C THR A 18 -13.44 -22.61 40.69
N LEU A 19 -12.84 -22.45 39.50
CA LEU A 19 -13.48 -22.70 38.21
C LEU A 19 -13.29 -24.12 37.66
N ALA A 20 -12.41 -24.93 38.27
CA ALA A 20 -12.03 -26.24 37.73
C ALA A 20 -13.17 -27.29 37.72
N ASN A 21 -14.29 -27.03 38.40
CA ASN A 21 -15.45 -27.93 38.47
C ASN A 21 -16.74 -27.34 37.90
N ALA A 22 -16.73 -26.12 37.36
CA ALA A 22 -17.83 -25.71 36.49
C ALA A 22 -17.76 -26.58 35.23
N PRO A 23 -18.85 -27.26 34.81
CA PRO A 23 -18.80 -28.05 33.59
C PRO A 23 -18.37 -27.12 32.48
N VAL A 24 -17.29 -27.46 31.75
CA VAL A 24 -16.75 -26.66 30.63
C VAL A 24 -17.87 -26.25 29.67
N GLN A 25 -18.90 -27.10 29.55
CA GLN A 25 -20.12 -26.81 28.80
C GLN A 25 -20.89 -25.59 29.34
N ALA A 26 -21.05 -25.40 30.65
CA ALA A 26 -21.75 -24.24 31.19
C ALA A 26 -20.99 -22.92 30.97
N GLU A 27 -19.65 -22.94 30.98
CA GLU A 27 -18.85 -21.75 30.61
C GLU A 27 -18.88 -21.51 29.09
N LEU A 28 -18.82 -22.56 28.26
CA LEU A 28 -19.05 -22.43 26.82
C LEU A 28 -20.46 -21.90 26.51
N ASP A 29 -21.49 -22.38 27.22
CA ASP A 29 -22.88 -21.93 27.06
C ASP A 29 -23.08 -20.50 27.62
N ARG A 30 -22.27 -20.09 28.60
CA ARG A 30 -22.28 -18.72 29.13
C ARG A 30 -21.60 -17.76 28.16
N LEU A 31 -20.47 -18.16 27.58
CA LEU A 31 -19.80 -17.43 26.51
C LEU A 31 -20.73 -17.33 25.31
N ALA A 32 -21.30 -18.45 24.85
CA ALA A 32 -22.33 -18.54 23.80
C ALA A 32 -23.49 -17.56 24.00
N ARG A 33 -23.96 -17.40 25.24
CA ARG A 33 -25.07 -16.49 25.60
C ARG A 33 -24.69 -15.02 25.67
N ASN A 34 -23.41 -14.71 25.89
CA ASN A 34 -22.92 -13.35 26.03
C ASN A 34 -22.24 -12.81 24.76
N HIS A 35 -22.22 -13.58 23.67
CA HIS A 35 -21.69 -13.10 22.40
C HIS A 35 -22.59 -12.00 21.82
N PRO A 36 -22.01 -10.89 21.31
CA PRO A 36 -22.73 -9.91 20.51
C PRO A 36 -23.52 -10.58 19.39
N ARG A 37 -24.77 -10.17 19.19
CA ARG A 37 -25.60 -10.69 18.09
C ARG A 37 -25.43 -9.81 16.87
N TRP A 38 -24.77 -10.36 15.87
CA TRP A 38 -24.49 -9.68 14.61
C TRP A 38 -25.64 -9.90 13.63
N THR A 39 -26.64 -9.04 13.66
CA THR A 39 -27.76 -9.11 12.72
C THR A 39 -27.64 -8.00 11.68
N LEU A 40 -28.06 -8.26 10.44
CA LEU A 40 -28.20 -7.18 9.49
C LEU A 40 -29.35 -6.27 9.95
N PRO A 41 -29.13 -4.94 9.99
CA PRO A 41 -30.21 -4.01 10.23
C PRO A 41 -31.28 -4.08 9.14
N LYS A 42 -32.27 -3.20 9.22
CA LYS A 42 -33.22 -3.07 8.11
C LYS A 42 -32.46 -2.65 6.85
N PRO A 43 -32.74 -3.28 5.69
CA PRO A 43 -32.25 -2.77 4.42
C PRO A 43 -32.57 -1.30 4.35
N LEU A 44 -31.63 -0.52 3.82
CA LEU A 44 -31.84 0.87 3.47
C LEU A 44 -32.89 0.82 2.36
N THR A 45 -34.17 0.77 2.76
CA THR A 45 -35.29 0.55 1.85
C THR A 45 -35.03 1.40 0.65
N SER A 46 -34.91 0.76 -0.53
CA SER A 46 -34.83 1.46 -1.79
C SER A 46 -35.89 2.54 -1.71
N ARG A 47 -35.45 3.78 -1.46
CA ARG A 47 -36.31 4.95 -1.48
C ARG A 47 -36.76 4.92 -2.92
N LYS A 48 -37.94 4.31 -3.13
CA LYS A 48 -38.45 3.86 -4.42
C LYS A 48 -37.92 4.79 -5.47
N THR A 49 -37.16 4.23 -6.40
CA THR A 49 -36.71 4.85 -7.65
C THR A 49 -37.68 5.97 -7.97
N ILE A 50 -37.27 7.21 -7.69
CA ILE A 50 -38.11 8.36 -7.94
C ILE A 50 -38.39 8.26 -9.45
N PRO A 51 -39.66 8.13 -9.88
CA PRO A 51 -39.96 8.23 -11.29
C PRO A 51 -39.35 9.54 -11.75
N GLN A 52 -38.56 9.54 -12.83
CA GLN A 52 -38.04 10.76 -13.45
C GLN A 52 -39.22 11.74 -13.58
N GLN A 53 -39.35 12.67 -12.62
CA GLN A 53 -40.42 13.65 -12.57
C GLN A 53 -39.75 15.01 -12.44
N THR A 54 -40.11 15.81 -13.43
CA THR A 54 -39.74 17.18 -13.70
C THR A 54 -39.87 18.08 -12.47
N ASN A 55 -38.79 18.80 -12.20
CA ASN A 55 -38.67 20.10 -11.52
C ASN A 55 -39.94 20.68 -10.87
N THR A 56 -39.93 20.82 -9.54
CA THR A 56 -40.25 22.09 -8.85
C THR A 56 -39.76 22.09 -7.39
N ALA A 57 -39.21 23.24 -6.98
CA ALA A 57 -38.66 23.69 -5.69
C ALA A 57 -39.51 23.36 -4.42
N THR A 58 -39.07 23.38 -3.15
CA THR A 58 -37.99 24.13 -2.46
C THR A 58 -37.83 23.62 -1.00
N SER A 59 -36.59 23.48 -0.50
CA SER A 59 -36.22 23.74 0.92
C SER A 59 -34.70 23.88 1.06
N PRO A 60 -34.18 24.77 1.94
CA PRO A 60 -32.79 25.16 1.93
C PRO A 60 -31.95 24.21 2.79
N VAL A 61 -31.39 23.19 2.15
CA VAL A 61 -30.18 22.52 2.68
C VAL A 61 -29.00 23.45 2.39
N LYS A 62 -28.13 23.69 3.38
CA LYS A 62 -26.89 24.47 3.21
C LYS A 62 -26.19 24.02 1.92
N PRO A 63 -25.89 24.93 0.97
CA PRO A 63 -25.19 24.57 -0.23
C PRO A 63 -23.82 24.03 0.16
N TRP A 64 -23.54 22.79 -0.20
CA TRP A 64 -22.17 22.33 -0.35
C TRP A 64 -21.49 23.32 -1.30
N HIS A 65 -20.37 23.91 -0.87
CA HIS A 65 -19.58 24.77 -1.74
C HIS A 65 -19.36 24.01 -3.04
N LYS A 66 -19.84 24.57 -4.15
CA LYS A 66 -19.62 24.02 -5.48
C LYS A 66 -18.13 23.70 -5.57
N PRO A 67 -17.73 22.46 -5.87
CA PRO A 67 -16.34 22.21 -6.21
C PRO A 67 -15.98 23.18 -7.34
N ASN A 68 -14.83 23.85 -7.23
CA ASN A 68 -14.29 24.59 -8.35
C ASN A 68 -14.28 23.63 -9.57
N PRO A 69 -14.72 24.07 -10.76
CA PRO A 69 -14.68 23.23 -11.95
C PRO A 69 -13.26 22.67 -12.09
N SER A 70 -13.14 21.34 -12.08
CA SER A 70 -11.87 20.63 -12.17
C SER A 70 -11.18 21.00 -13.49
N PRO A 71 -9.93 21.52 -13.47
CA PRO A 71 -9.18 21.76 -14.68
C PRO A 71 -8.42 20.52 -15.19
N TYR A 72 -8.52 19.37 -14.52
CA TYR A 72 -7.80 18.15 -14.91
C TYR A 72 -8.59 16.88 -14.57
N LEU A 73 -9.34 16.37 -15.55
CA LEU A 73 -9.55 14.93 -15.71
C LEU A 73 -8.73 14.53 -16.94
N LYS A 74 -7.53 13.99 -16.71
CA LYS A 74 -6.73 13.37 -17.78
C LYS A 74 -7.53 12.17 -18.30
N SER A 75 -7.80 12.14 -19.60
CA SER A 75 -8.51 11.07 -20.27
C SER A 75 -7.81 9.72 -20.05
N ILE A 76 -8.44 8.81 -19.31
CA ILE A 76 -7.94 7.44 -19.12
C ILE A 76 -8.27 6.64 -20.39
N ARG A 77 -7.27 6.39 -21.25
CA ARG A 77 -7.40 5.47 -22.39
C ARG A 77 -7.27 4.02 -21.92
N THR A 78 -8.32 3.25 -22.14
CA THR A 78 -8.34 1.79 -21.95
C THR A 78 -7.40 1.08 -22.92
N LYS A 79 -6.46 0.28 -22.40
CA LYS A 79 -5.84 -0.83 -23.13
C LYS A 79 -6.39 -2.16 -22.61
N GLY A 80 -6.68 -3.05 -23.55
CA GLY A 80 -7.26 -4.36 -23.31
C GLY A 80 -6.28 -5.38 -22.73
N ASN A 81 -6.87 -6.44 -22.19
CA ASN A 81 -6.25 -7.64 -21.62
C ASN A 81 -5.00 -8.13 -22.38
N THR A 82 -3.83 -7.92 -21.77
CA THR A 82 -2.64 -8.76 -21.95
C THR A 82 -2.09 -9.06 -20.56
N THR A 83 -1.82 -10.34 -20.30
CA THR A 83 -1.21 -10.85 -19.07
C THR A 83 0.23 -10.35 -18.96
N ASN A 84 0.43 -9.09 -18.57
CA ASN A 84 1.74 -8.53 -18.31
C ASN A 84 2.12 -8.79 -16.86
N PHE A 85 3.31 -9.36 -16.68
CA PHE A 85 3.88 -9.84 -15.42
C PHE A 85 4.21 -8.71 -14.41
N LEU A 86 4.03 -7.44 -14.81
CA LEU A 86 4.18 -6.26 -13.98
C LEU A 86 2.90 -5.43 -14.02
N GLY A 87 2.40 -5.07 -12.84
CA GLY A 87 1.29 -4.12 -12.70
C GLY A 87 1.69 -2.79 -13.37
N ASP A 88 0.82 -2.33 -14.27
CA ASP A 88 0.96 -1.09 -15.03
C ASP A 88 0.71 0.11 -14.10
N GLU A 89 1.75 0.58 -13.41
CA GLU A 89 1.82 1.95 -12.90
C GLU A 89 2.37 2.87 -14.00
N SER A 90 1.55 3.14 -15.02
CA SER A 90 1.84 4.16 -16.04
C SER A 90 1.52 5.56 -15.52
N ASP A 91 2.53 6.20 -14.93
CA ASP A 91 2.60 7.67 -14.89
C ASP A 91 2.83 8.17 -16.33
N GLU A 92 1.76 8.63 -16.99
CA GLU A 92 1.83 9.41 -18.23
C GLU A 92 2.34 10.82 -17.92
N ASP A 93 3.67 10.98 -17.93
CA ASP A 93 4.35 12.25 -18.12
C ASP A 93 4.27 12.60 -19.62
N ALA A 94 3.45 13.61 -19.94
CA ALA A 94 3.39 14.17 -21.29
C ALA A 94 4.72 14.85 -21.63
N ASP A 95 5.31 14.46 -22.75
CA ASP A 95 6.54 15.04 -23.29
C ASP A 95 6.33 16.53 -23.62
N ASP A 96 6.94 17.43 -22.83
CA ASP A 96 7.13 18.83 -23.23
C ASP A 96 8.22 18.90 -24.30
N GLU A 97 7.84 19.30 -25.52
CA GLU A 97 8.78 19.67 -26.56
C GLU A 97 9.61 20.89 -26.14
N PRO A 98 10.95 20.90 -26.32
CA PRO A 98 11.75 22.07 -26.05
C PRO A 98 11.57 23.12 -27.16
N LEU A 99 10.86 24.21 -26.84
CA LEU A 99 10.85 25.42 -27.67
C LEU A 99 12.24 26.08 -27.68
N LEU A 100 12.68 26.45 -28.89
CA LEU A 100 13.93 27.14 -29.20
C LEU A 100 14.06 28.49 -28.47
N PRO A 101 15.28 28.92 -28.07
CA PRO A 101 15.47 30.19 -27.40
C PRO A 101 15.47 31.36 -28.40
N THR A 102 14.53 32.29 -28.23
CA THR A 102 14.61 33.62 -28.84
C THR A 102 15.46 34.54 -27.99
N ASN A 103 16.49 35.12 -28.61
CA ASN A 103 17.33 36.19 -28.09
C ASN A 103 16.52 37.33 -27.46
N SER A 104 16.89 37.74 -26.25
CA SER A 104 16.72 39.14 -25.86
C SER A 104 17.92 39.63 -25.05
N SER A 105 18.36 40.81 -25.45
CA SER A 105 19.53 41.53 -25.01
C SER A 105 19.25 42.40 -23.79
N GLY A 106 20.21 42.43 -22.87
CA GLY A 106 20.59 43.62 -22.11
C GLY A 106 19.88 43.86 -20.78
N GLN A 107 20.64 43.88 -19.69
CA GLN A 107 21.14 45.13 -19.12
C GLN A 107 22.11 44.88 -17.96
N LYS A 108 23.13 45.74 -17.92
CA LYS A 108 24.14 45.84 -16.87
C LYS A 108 23.55 46.50 -15.63
N SER A 109 23.92 46.03 -14.44
CA SER A 109 24.24 46.93 -13.32
C SER A 109 25.18 46.26 -12.32
N SER A 110 26.15 47.05 -11.90
CA SER A 110 27.31 46.74 -11.08
C SER A 110 27.07 46.88 -9.58
N SER A 111 28.01 46.30 -8.83
CA SER A 111 28.56 46.75 -7.53
C SER A 111 27.65 46.79 -6.30
N SER A 112 28.00 46.05 -5.25
CA SER A 112 28.88 46.56 -4.19
C SER A 112 29.11 45.50 -3.09
N THR A 113 30.33 45.51 -2.59
CA THR A 113 30.82 44.81 -1.39
C THR A 113 30.23 45.42 -0.12
N GLU A 114 29.82 44.60 0.85
CA GLU A 114 29.98 44.99 2.26
C GLU A 114 30.06 43.81 3.23
N LYS A 115 31.04 43.91 4.13
CA LYS A 115 31.44 42.94 5.15
C LYS A 115 30.62 43.14 6.42
N GLY A 116 30.24 42.02 7.03
CA GLY A 116 30.39 41.83 8.47
C GLY A 116 29.17 42.14 9.35
N LYS A 117 28.65 41.12 10.03
CA LYS A 117 28.74 40.97 11.50
C LYS A 117 28.02 39.69 11.92
N GLY A 118 28.78 38.81 12.56
CA GLY A 118 28.26 37.63 13.23
C GLY A 118 27.36 38.05 14.39
N ARG A 119 26.22 37.37 14.50
CA ARG A 119 25.36 37.39 15.68
C ARG A 119 24.94 35.96 15.96
N GLU A 120 25.61 35.36 16.95
CA GLU A 120 25.21 34.08 17.53
C GLU A 120 23.84 34.25 18.19
N ILE A 121 22.89 33.39 17.80
CA ILE A 121 21.60 33.24 18.46
C ILE A 121 21.66 31.91 19.22
N PRO A 122 21.39 31.90 20.53
CA PRO A 122 21.42 30.67 21.31
C PRO A 122 20.18 29.82 20.97
N MET A 123 20.42 28.57 20.61
CA MET A 123 19.35 27.58 20.42
C MET A 123 18.79 27.13 21.78
N PRO A 124 17.46 27.10 21.97
CA PRO A 124 16.86 26.43 23.11
C PRO A 124 16.92 24.91 22.93
N SER A 125 17.33 24.26 24.02
CA SER A 125 17.30 22.81 24.24
C SER A 125 15.93 22.23 23.89
N GLY A 126 15.86 21.59 22.72
CA GLY A 126 14.71 20.83 22.24
C GLY A 126 14.81 19.38 22.70
N SER A 127 13.95 19.03 23.65
CA SER A 127 13.69 17.68 24.15
C SER A 127 13.65 16.65 22.99
N ARG A 128 14.54 15.66 23.03
CA ARG A 128 14.49 14.46 22.19
C ARG A 128 13.24 13.66 22.56
N ASN A 129 12.12 13.94 21.91
CA ASN A 129 11.06 12.96 21.78
C ASN A 129 11.50 11.97 20.69
N THR A 130 12.06 10.86 21.15
CA THR A 130 12.30 9.66 20.37
C THR A 130 10.98 9.26 19.71
N MET A 131 10.90 9.38 18.38
CA MET A 131 9.89 8.67 17.60
C MET A 131 10.14 7.18 17.78
N GLN A 132 9.53 6.59 18.80
CA GLN A 132 9.27 5.17 18.83
C GLN A 132 8.08 4.93 17.91
N SER A 133 8.38 4.68 16.64
CA SER A 133 7.49 3.92 15.78
C SER A 133 7.28 2.58 16.46
N ASN A 134 6.13 2.41 17.11
CA ASN A 134 5.63 1.09 17.49
C ASN A 134 5.32 0.34 16.19
N GLU A 135 6.35 -0.28 15.62
CA GLU A 135 6.23 -1.37 14.67
C GLU A 135 5.50 -2.50 15.38
N VAL A 136 4.18 -2.53 15.20
CA VAL A 136 3.43 -3.74 15.41
C VAL A 136 3.86 -4.67 14.27
N ASN A 137 4.63 -5.70 14.59
CA ASN A 137 4.96 -6.82 13.71
C ASN A 137 3.67 -7.56 13.31
N ILE A 138 2.89 -6.95 12.41
CA ILE A 138 2.04 -7.71 11.50
C ILE A 138 2.95 -7.92 10.29
N ILE A 139 3.55 -9.11 10.21
CA ILE A 139 4.31 -9.53 9.05
C ILE A 139 3.28 -9.74 7.93
N ASN A 140 2.92 -8.67 7.24
CA ASN A 140 2.28 -8.78 5.93
C ASN A 140 3.43 -8.98 4.94
N GLU A 141 3.56 -10.20 4.42
CA GLU A 141 4.60 -10.56 3.43
C GLU A 141 4.45 -9.82 2.08
N ASP A 142 3.41 -8.98 1.93
CA ASP A 142 3.04 -8.27 0.70
C ASP A 142 3.37 -6.76 0.71
N ASP A 143 4.00 -6.22 1.76
CA ASP A 143 4.47 -4.82 1.74
C ASP A 143 5.73 -4.69 0.84
N GLU A 144 5.52 -4.48 -0.45
CA GLU A 144 6.55 -4.32 -1.49
C GLU A 144 7.57 -3.20 -1.18
N ASP A 145 7.24 -2.23 -0.31
CA ASP A 145 8.12 -1.10 0.04
C ASP A 145 9.24 -1.46 1.04
N GLU A 146 9.02 -2.42 1.95
CA GLU A 146 10.07 -3.01 2.79
C GLU A 146 10.81 -4.14 2.04
N ALA A 147 10.14 -4.74 1.05
CA ALA A 147 10.71 -5.75 0.16
C ALA A 147 11.80 -5.21 -0.78
N ASP A 148 12.18 -3.94 -0.69
CA ASP A 148 13.26 -3.34 -1.49
C ASP A 148 14.67 -3.53 -0.87
N GLN A 149 14.74 -4.08 0.36
CA GLN A 149 16.01 -4.47 0.99
C GLN A 149 16.40 -5.87 0.51
N GLY A 150 17.34 -5.94 -0.45
CA GLY A 150 17.98 -7.22 -0.81
C GLY A 150 18.51 -7.93 0.45
N GLY A 151 18.68 -9.26 0.38
CA GLY A 151 19.21 -10.02 1.53
C GLY A 151 20.42 -9.32 2.17
N ILE A 152 20.56 -9.44 3.50
CA ILE A 152 21.59 -8.76 4.32
C ILE A 152 22.98 -9.33 3.98
N TYR A 153 23.47 -9.05 2.78
CA TYR A 153 24.82 -9.38 2.36
C TYR A 153 25.72 -8.19 2.63
N PRO A 154 26.94 -8.42 3.12
CA PRO A 154 27.95 -7.38 3.16
C PRO A 154 28.13 -6.83 1.75
N LEU A 155 27.99 -5.51 1.60
CA LEU A 155 28.39 -4.84 0.36
C LEU A 155 29.87 -5.07 0.13
N ASP A 156 30.26 -5.24 -1.13
CA ASP A 156 31.65 -5.21 -1.50
C ASP A 156 32.23 -3.81 -1.24
N ARG A 157 33.55 -3.72 -1.09
CA ARG A 157 34.22 -2.41 -1.07
C ARG A 157 33.93 -1.67 -2.38
N GLU A 158 33.85 -0.35 -2.35
CA GLU A 158 33.50 0.44 -3.54
C GLU A 158 34.46 0.23 -4.73
N ASP A 159 35.72 -0.09 -4.42
CA ASP A 159 36.83 -0.38 -5.33
C ASP A 159 36.96 -1.88 -5.69
N ALA A 160 36.03 -2.72 -5.26
CA ALA A 160 36.06 -4.14 -5.56
C ALA A 160 35.98 -4.40 -7.07
N ALA A 161 36.80 -5.35 -7.53
CA ALA A 161 36.81 -5.76 -8.93
C ALA A 161 35.48 -6.39 -9.35
N GLU A 162 35.17 -6.23 -10.63
CA GLU A 162 34.03 -6.87 -11.25
C GLU A 162 34.27 -8.37 -11.45
N THR A 163 33.23 -9.17 -11.19
CA THR A 163 33.31 -10.64 -11.33
C THR A 163 31.99 -11.22 -11.84
N ASN A 164 32.07 -12.40 -12.43
CA ASN A 164 30.92 -13.22 -12.80
C ASN A 164 30.48 -14.17 -11.67
N ASP A 165 31.19 -14.21 -10.55
CA ASP A 165 30.84 -15.08 -9.43
C ASP A 165 29.69 -14.45 -8.62
N SER A 166 28.52 -15.10 -8.65
CA SER A 166 27.33 -14.65 -7.93
C SER A 166 27.24 -15.32 -6.56
N ARG A 167 27.16 -14.51 -5.50
CA ARG A 167 26.82 -14.95 -4.13
C ARG A 167 25.34 -15.27 -4.00
N VAL A 168 24.50 -14.62 -4.81
CA VAL A 168 23.06 -14.88 -4.83
C VAL A 168 22.78 -16.33 -5.22
N GLN A 169 23.55 -16.90 -6.16
CA GLN A 169 23.46 -18.33 -6.48
C GLN A 169 23.62 -19.22 -5.24
N GLU A 170 24.72 -19.06 -4.48
CA GLU A 170 24.95 -19.86 -3.27
C GLU A 170 23.84 -19.73 -2.22
N VAL A 171 23.24 -18.54 -2.13
CA VAL A 171 22.14 -18.26 -1.19
C VAL A 171 20.91 -19.06 -1.58
N TRP A 172 20.53 -18.97 -2.85
CA TRP A 172 19.32 -19.63 -3.35
C TRP A 172 19.49 -21.15 -3.38
N GLU A 173 20.70 -21.65 -3.59
CA GLU A 173 21.05 -23.07 -3.39
C GLU A 173 20.90 -23.50 -1.91
N LYS A 174 21.22 -22.61 -0.96
CA LYS A 174 21.14 -22.89 0.49
C LYS A 174 19.72 -22.74 1.07
N LYS A 175 18.76 -22.14 0.35
CA LYS A 175 17.40 -21.83 0.83
C LYS A 175 16.50 -23.05 1.13
N GLY A 176 17.04 -24.27 1.18
CA GLY A 176 16.32 -25.48 1.52
C GLY A 176 15.25 -25.85 0.50
N PHE A 177 14.42 -26.84 0.82
CA PHE A 177 13.23 -27.17 0.04
C PHE A 177 12.05 -26.32 0.51
N GLU A 178 11.31 -25.74 -0.41
CA GLU A 178 10.06 -25.04 -0.14
C GLU A 178 8.91 -25.73 -0.85
N GLU A 179 7.79 -25.94 -0.14
CA GLU A 179 6.59 -26.51 -0.75
C GLU A 179 6.02 -25.55 -1.80
N TYR A 180 5.59 -26.10 -2.93
CA TYR A 180 5.03 -25.32 -4.02
C TYR A 180 3.77 -24.58 -3.57
N ASP A 181 3.79 -23.26 -3.67
CA ASP A 181 2.63 -22.40 -3.50
C ASP A 181 2.51 -21.46 -4.72
N PRO A 182 1.45 -21.60 -5.56
CA PRO A 182 1.27 -20.76 -6.73
C PRO A 182 1.18 -19.27 -6.38
N ARG A 183 0.78 -18.92 -5.16
CA ARG A 183 0.71 -17.52 -4.70
C ARG A 183 2.10 -16.93 -4.47
N LYS A 184 3.10 -17.77 -4.17
CA LYS A 184 4.47 -17.36 -3.86
C LYS A 184 5.42 -17.38 -5.06
N VAL A 185 5.03 -17.97 -6.17
CA VAL A 185 5.87 -18.02 -7.39
C VAL A 185 6.33 -16.62 -7.80
N LYS A 186 5.39 -15.66 -7.90
CA LYS A 186 5.70 -14.28 -8.26
C LYS A 186 6.64 -13.61 -7.25
N LEU A 187 6.45 -13.88 -5.96
CA LEU A 187 7.31 -13.39 -4.88
C LEU A 187 8.74 -13.91 -5.05
N HIS A 188 8.91 -15.20 -5.31
CA HIS A 188 10.24 -15.82 -5.50
C HIS A 188 10.96 -15.28 -6.73
N VAL A 189 10.25 -15.15 -7.86
CA VAL A 189 10.79 -14.57 -9.10
C VAL A 189 11.28 -13.14 -8.87
N ASN A 190 10.45 -12.30 -8.22
CA ASN A 190 10.82 -10.92 -7.92
C ASN A 190 11.97 -10.82 -6.91
N ALA A 191 11.98 -11.69 -5.89
CA ALA A 191 13.04 -11.73 -4.90
C ALA A 191 14.40 -12.07 -5.54
N LEU A 192 14.45 -13.08 -6.42
CA LEU A 192 15.67 -13.45 -7.13
C LEU A 192 16.17 -12.33 -8.04
N ALA A 193 15.28 -11.73 -8.83
CA ALA A 193 15.65 -10.61 -9.72
C ALA A 193 16.21 -9.42 -8.94
N ARG A 194 15.58 -9.08 -7.82
CA ARG A 194 16.04 -8.01 -6.91
C ARG A 194 17.38 -8.33 -6.27
N ASP A 195 17.58 -9.54 -5.74
CA ASP A 195 18.84 -9.95 -5.13
C ASP A 195 19.99 -9.85 -6.13
N LEU A 196 19.77 -10.31 -7.37
CA LEU A 196 20.75 -10.20 -8.46
C LEU A 196 21.06 -8.75 -8.84
N LEU A 197 20.07 -7.86 -8.91
CA LEU A 197 20.31 -6.44 -9.18
C LEU A 197 21.09 -5.76 -8.05
N CYS A 198 20.70 -6.01 -6.80
CA CYS A 198 21.38 -5.44 -5.63
C CYS A 198 22.83 -5.92 -5.54
N GLU A 199 23.09 -7.23 -5.70
CA GLU A 199 24.44 -7.78 -5.83
C GLU A 199 25.17 -7.13 -7.00
N GLY A 200 24.51 -7.07 -8.15
CA GLY A 200 25.16 -6.71 -9.38
C GLY A 200 25.69 -5.28 -9.40
N PHE A 201 24.92 -4.35 -8.83
CA PHE A 201 25.32 -2.95 -8.73
C PHE A 201 26.04 -2.60 -7.42
N ASN A 202 26.17 -3.57 -6.51
CA ASN A 202 26.70 -3.40 -5.16
C ASN A 202 25.96 -2.31 -4.39
N VAL A 203 24.63 -2.47 -4.29
CA VAL A 203 23.74 -1.55 -3.58
C VAL A 203 22.79 -2.35 -2.69
N ARG A 204 22.26 -1.70 -1.64
CA ARG A 204 21.26 -2.35 -0.76
C ARG A 204 19.85 -2.32 -1.31
N ARG A 205 19.55 -1.32 -2.13
CA ARG A 205 18.21 -1.04 -2.65
C ARG A 205 18.30 -0.73 -4.14
N ILE A 206 17.37 -1.24 -4.94
CA ILE A 206 17.37 -1.10 -6.41
C ILE A 206 17.37 0.39 -6.81
N TRP A 207 16.63 1.24 -6.11
CA TRP A 207 16.61 2.66 -6.42
C TRP A 207 17.98 3.32 -6.28
N ALA A 208 18.93 2.79 -5.48
CA ALA A 208 20.26 3.38 -5.36
C ALA A 208 21.15 3.15 -6.60
N ILE A 209 20.73 2.29 -7.53
CA ILE A 209 21.48 1.99 -8.77
C ILE A 209 21.66 3.24 -9.64
N PHE A 210 20.65 4.11 -9.72
CA PHE A 210 20.77 5.33 -10.53
C PHE A 210 21.83 6.30 -9.97
N ALA A 211 22.15 6.23 -8.68
CA ALA A 211 23.13 7.11 -8.04
C ALA A 211 24.59 6.65 -8.23
N ARG A 212 24.81 5.39 -8.65
CA ARG A 212 26.15 4.87 -8.98
C ARG A 212 26.74 5.61 -10.18
N ASP A 213 28.04 5.54 -10.38
CA ASP A 213 28.64 6.07 -11.60
C ASP A 213 28.13 5.33 -12.86
N GLY A 214 28.23 5.98 -14.01
CA GLY A 214 28.07 5.29 -15.29
C GLY A 214 29.32 4.50 -15.65
N ILE A 215 29.24 3.63 -16.65
CA ILE A 215 30.45 3.11 -17.30
C ILE A 215 31.28 4.25 -17.92
N SER A 216 32.58 4.05 -18.07
CA SER A 216 33.42 4.96 -18.85
C SER A 216 33.19 4.79 -20.35
N GLN A 217 33.38 5.87 -21.11
CA GLN A 217 33.25 5.85 -22.57
C GLN A 217 34.31 4.94 -23.22
N GLU A 218 35.54 4.94 -22.71
CA GLU A 218 36.60 4.02 -23.18
C GLU A 218 36.17 2.55 -23.08
N ARG A 219 35.51 2.19 -21.97
CA ARG A 219 35.02 0.82 -21.79
C ARG A 219 33.89 0.48 -22.76
N GLN A 220 33.02 1.44 -23.04
CA GLN A 220 31.97 1.26 -24.03
C GLN A 220 32.56 1.01 -25.42
N GLU A 221 33.59 1.74 -25.81
CA GLU A 221 34.31 1.54 -27.07
C GLU A 221 35.02 0.17 -27.14
N LEU A 222 35.65 -0.24 -26.04
CA LEU A 222 36.25 -1.59 -25.93
C LEU A 222 35.21 -2.69 -26.04
N HIS A 223 34.04 -2.51 -25.43
CA HIS A 223 32.92 -3.44 -25.55
C HIS A 223 32.39 -3.54 -26.99
N ILE A 224 32.31 -2.42 -27.71
CA ILE A 224 31.92 -2.44 -29.13
C ILE A 224 32.94 -3.21 -29.99
N LYS A 225 34.23 -3.12 -29.66
CA LYS A 225 35.31 -3.83 -30.38
C LYS A 225 35.32 -5.33 -30.09
N ASP A 226 35.18 -5.72 -28.83
CA ASP A 226 35.15 -7.13 -28.41
C ASP A 226 34.14 -7.31 -27.25
N PRO A 227 32.86 -7.60 -27.60
CA PRO A 227 31.79 -7.72 -26.63
C PRO A 227 31.99 -8.86 -25.63
N VAL A 228 32.68 -9.93 -26.04
CA VAL A 228 32.87 -11.14 -25.22
C VAL A 228 33.89 -10.86 -24.11
N LYS A 229 35.00 -10.22 -24.47
CA LYS A 229 36.07 -9.92 -23.51
C LYS A 229 35.73 -8.77 -22.59
N TYR A 230 35.19 -7.68 -23.15
CA TYR A 230 34.94 -6.44 -22.41
C TYR A 230 33.48 -6.24 -22.00
N GLY A 231 32.65 -7.29 -22.09
CA GLY A 231 31.26 -7.28 -21.66
C GLY A 231 31.06 -6.99 -20.17
N PRO A 232 29.82 -6.63 -19.79
CA PRO A 232 29.47 -6.47 -18.38
C PRO A 232 29.67 -7.76 -17.60
N LYS A 233 29.97 -7.61 -16.31
CA LYS A 233 30.04 -8.73 -15.36
C LYS A 233 28.80 -8.74 -14.47
N LEU A 234 28.59 -9.84 -13.75
CA LEU A 234 27.43 -9.97 -12.85
C LEU A 234 27.53 -9.06 -11.64
N ARG A 235 28.70 -8.94 -11.02
CA ARG A 235 28.91 -8.24 -9.75
C ARG A 235 29.76 -6.98 -9.92
N ASN A 236 29.47 -5.97 -9.11
CA ASN A 236 30.11 -4.65 -9.11
C ASN A 236 30.06 -3.93 -10.46
N THR A 237 29.03 -4.19 -11.27
CA THR A 237 28.86 -3.62 -12.62
C THR A 237 28.31 -2.18 -12.60
N ARG A 238 28.18 -1.55 -13.76
CA ARG A 238 27.65 -0.18 -13.95
C ARG A 238 26.73 -0.09 -15.15
N ILE A 239 25.80 0.86 -15.13
CA ILE A 239 24.87 1.13 -16.24
C ILE A 239 25.50 2.12 -17.23
N ASP A 240 25.17 1.99 -18.51
CA ASP A 240 25.38 3.06 -19.49
C ASP A 240 24.31 4.14 -19.34
N LYS A 241 24.75 5.34 -18.94
CA LYS A 241 23.92 6.51 -18.66
C LYS A 241 24.07 7.63 -19.70
N PHE A 242 24.83 7.39 -20.78
CA PHE A 242 25.15 8.43 -21.77
C PHE A 242 23.97 8.75 -22.69
N ALA A 243 23.00 7.85 -22.85
CA ALA A 243 21.92 8.04 -23.82
C ALA A 243 20.83 9.02 -23.32
N PRO A 244 20.29 9.92 -24.18
CA PRO A 244 19.47 11.05 -23.76
C PRO A 244 18.12 10.69 -23.15
N ASP A 245 17.58 9.51 -23.43
CA ASP A 245 16.26 9.10 -22.96
C ASP A 245 16.24 7.61 -22.56
N THR A 246 15.14 7.17 -21.96
CA THR A 246 14.99 5.78 -21.49
C THR A 246 14.99 4.77 -22.64
N LYS A 247 14.44 5.13 -23.80
CA LYS A 247 14.33 4.25 -24.98
C LYS A 247 15.69 4.00 -25.60
N THR A 248 16.54 5.02 -25.67
CA THR A 248 17.91 4.95 -26.17
C THR A 248 18.82 4.25 -25.17
N MET A 249 18.65 4.48 -23.87
CA MET A 249 19.35 3.71 -22.83
C MET A 249 19.01 2.21 -22.90
N LYS A 250 17.74 1.86 -23.10
CA LYS A 250 17.29 0.47 -23.29
C LYS A 250 17.89 -0.19 -24.54
N LYS A 251 18.18 0.60 -25.58
CA LYS A 251 18.80 0.13 -26.82
C LYS A 251 20.33 0.08 -26.78
N SER A 252 20.97 0.64 -25.74
CA SER A 252 22.42 0.62 -25.60
C SER A 252 22.93 -0.82 -25.63
N PRO A 253 23.96 -1.15 -26.45
CA PRO A 253 24.55 -2.48 -26.49
C PRO A 253 24.98 -2.98 -25.11
N TRP A 254 25.55 -2.09 -24.29
CA TRP A 254 25.99 -2.40 -22.93
C TRP A 254 24.82 -2.78 -22.02
N ASN A 255 23.77 -1.96 -21.98
CA ASN A 255 22.61 -2.21 -21.13
C ASN A 255 21.83 -3.45 -21.57
N ARG A 256 21.76 -3.72 -22.87
CA ARG A 256 21.18 -4.98 -23.39
C ARG A 256 21.99 -6.19 -22.95
N ALA A 257 23.32 -6.13 -23.05
CA ALA A 257 24.19 -7.19 -22.59
C ALA A 257 24.00 -7.44 -21.07
N LEU A 258 23.88 -6.39 -20.26
CA LEU A 258 23.57 -6.50 -18.84
C LEU A 258 22.25 -7.24 -18.58
N ILE A 259 21.16 -6.82 -19.23
CA ILE A 259 19.83 -7.43 -19.08
C ILE A 259 19.90 -8.93 -19.39
N HIS A 260 20.52 -9.30 -20.52
CA HIS A 260 20.69 -10.71 -20.89
C HIS A 260 21.57 -11.49 -19.90
N HIS A 261 22.61 -10.85 -19.36
CA HIS A 261 23.52 -11.49 -18.40
C HIS A 261 22.81 -11.80 -17.08
N PHE A 262 22.03 -10.85 -16.55
CA PHE A 262 21.20 -11.07 -15.37
C PHE A 262 20.10 -12.10 -15.62
N ALA A 263 19.43 -12.04 -16.77
CA ALA A 263 18.40 -13.00 -17.14
C ALA A 263 18.94 -14.44 -17.26
N ALA A 264 20.08 -14.61 -17.91
CA ALA A 264 20.75 -15.91 -18.02
C ALA A 264 21.12 -16.45 -16.63
N LYS A 265 21.63 -15.59 -15.74
CA LYS A 265 21.98 -16.02 -14.39
C LYS A 265 20.77 -16.38 -13.53
N ALA A 266 19.69 -15.63 -13.63
CA ALA A 266 18.44 -15.96 -12.95
C ALA A 266 17.87 -17.31 -13.42
N GLY A 267 17.89 -17.55 -14.75
CA GLY A 267 17.50 -18.83 -15.33
C GLY A 267 18.38 -19.99 -14.85
N GLU A 268 19.70 -19.78 -14.74
CA GLU A 268 20.62 -20.78 -14.18
C GLU A 268 20.29 -21.11 -12.72
N ILE A 269 20.10 -20.09 -11.87
CA ILE A 269 19.78 -20.28 -10.45
C ILE A 269 18.42 -21.00 -10.30
N ALA A 270 17.40 -20.56 -11.04
CA ALA A 270 16.08 -21.18 -10.99
C ALA A 270 16.12 -22.65 -11.44
N ALA A 271 16.93 -22.99 -12.44
CA ALA A 271 17.10 -24.37 -12.91
C ALA A 271 17.89 -25.26 -11.95
N GLN A 272 18.72 -24.68 -11.07
CA GLN A 272 19.50 -25.41 -10.07
C GLN A 272 18.73 -25.63 -8.76
N CYS A 273 17.69 -24.84 -8.50
CA CYS A 273 16.77 -25.10 -7.41
C CYS A 273 16.07 -26.46 -7.63
N LYS A 274 16.05 -27.29 -6.58
CA LYS A 274 15.51 -28.66 -6.64
C LYS A 274 14.00 -28.73 -6.45
N ASP A 275 13.35 -27.61 -6.21
CA ASP A 275 11.93 -27.49 -5.93
C ASP A 275 11.21 -26.63 -6.98
N ASP A 276 9.89 -26.70 -6.95
CA ASP A 276 9.03 -26.02 -7.93
C ASP A 276 8.67 -24.59 -7.48
N ARG A 277 9.48 -23.93 -6.64
CA ARG A 277 9.15 -22.62 -6.06
C ARG A 277 8.99 -21.50 -7.10
N PHE A 278 9.59 -21.68 -8.27
CA PHE A 278 9.47 -20.78 -9.42
C PHE A 278 8.29 -21.15 -10.35
N GLY A 279 7.51 -22.16 -9.97
CA GLY A 279 6.38 -22.67 -10.72
C GLY A 279 6.78 -23.52 -11.93
N PRO A 280 5.80 -24.21 -12.52
CA PRO A 280 6.01 -25.07 -13.70
C PRO A 280 6.09 -24.27 -15.01
N GLU A 281 5.67 -23.01 -15.01
CA GLU A 281 5.64 -22.16 -16.19
C GLU A 281 7.02 -21.56 -16.49
N ALA A 282 7.37 -21.48 -17.78
CA ALA A 282 8.61 -20.85 -18.20
C ALA A 282 8.55 -19.34 -17.94
N ILE A 283 9.52 -18.82 -17.17
CA ILE A 283 9.62 -17.40 -16.83
C ILE A 283 10.42 -16.67 -17.91
N ASP A 284 9.87 -15.59 -18.46
CA ASP A 284 10.63 -14.67 -19.32
C ASP A 284 11.50 -13.73 -18.48
N TRP A 285 12.67 -14.24 -18.08
CA TRP A 285 13.65 -13.47 -17.33
C TRP A 285 14.14 -12.23 -18.09
N VAL A 286 14.20 -12.29 -19.43
CA VAL A 286 14.72 -11.17 -20.23
C VAL A 286 13.73 -10.01 -20.16
N GLU A 287 12.44 -10.27 -20.34
CA GLU A 287 11.38 -9.26 -20.20
C GLU A 287 11.37 -8.67 -18.79
N LEU A 288 11.38 -9.53 -17.75
CA LEU A 288 11.42 -9.10 -16.36
C LEU A 288 12.57 -8.12 -16.08
N PHE A 289 13.81 -8.48 -16.43
CA PHE A 289 14.94 -7.57 -16.23
C PHE A 289 14.86 -6.35 -17.15
N SER A 290 14.34 -6.47 -18.37
CA SER A 290 14.12 -5.35 -19.28
C SER A 290 13.30 -4.24 -18.63
N ASP A 291 12.23 -4.63 -17.94
CA ASP A 291 11.31 -3.71 -17.30
C ASP A 291 11.89 -3.13 -16.02
N ARG A 292 12.59 -3.95 -15.20
CA ARG A 292 13.31 -3.43 -14.02
C ARG A 292 14.39 -2.41 -14.41
N PHE A 293 15.14 -2.67 -15.47
CA PHE A 293 16.12 -1.72 -16.01
C PHE A 293 15.45 -0.47 -16.56
N TYR A 294 14.27 -0.60 -17.18
CA TYR A 294 13.51 0.55 -17.68
C TYR A 294 13.14 1.53 -16.55
N GLU A 295 12.69 1.02 -15.39
CA GLU A 295 12.42 1.86 -14.22
C GLU A 295 13.69 2.54 -13.70
N ILE A 296 14.82 1.83 -13.67
CA ILE A 296 16.11 2.43 -13.31
C ILE A 296 16.50 3.53 -14.32
N PHE A 297 16.26 3.34 -15.62
CA PHE A 297 16.54 4.37 -16.63
C PHE A 297 15.66 5.60 -16.45
N LYS A 298 14.38 5.45 -16.08
CA LYS A 298 13.51 6.59 -15.74
C LYS A 298 14.13 7.39 -14.59
N LEU A 299 14.62 6.72 -13.55
CA LEU A 299 15.31 7.39 -12.44
C LEU A 299 16.58 8.10 -12.89
N VAL A 300 17.38 7.50 -13.79
CA VAL A 300 18.56 8.16 -14.38
C VAL A 300 18.18 9.43 -15.13
N VAL A 301 17.14 9.40 -15.96
CA VAL A 301 16.67 10.61 -16.69
C VAL A 301 16.17 11.66 -15.70
N LYS A 302 15.32 11.28 -14.74
CA LYS A 302 14.79 12.20 -13.70
C LYS A 302 15.90 12.80 -12.84
N ALA A 303 17.01 12.09 -12.64
CA ALA A 303 18.17 12.53 -11.87
C ALA A 303 19.14 13.45 -12.64
N ARG A 304 18.92 13.71 -13.93
CA ARG A 304 19.76 14.65 -14.68
C ARG A 304 19.63 16.07 -14.17
N CYS A 305 20.72 16.81 -14.32
CA CYS A 305 20.76 18.23 -14.02
C CYS A 305 19.90 18.98 -15.04
N GLN A 306 18.99 19.81 -14.55
CA GLN A 306 18.21 20.71 -15.39
C GLN A 306 19.07 21.93 -15.81
N PRO A 307 18.72 22.61 -16.91
CA PRO A 307 19.43 23.83 -17.33
C PRO A 307 19.46 24.87 -16.20
N GLY A 308 20.66 25.29 -15.80
CA GLY A 308 20.85 26.27 -14.72
C GLY A 308 20.68 25.72 -13.29
N GLU A 309 20.41 24.42 -13.12
CA GLU A 309 20.29 23.78 -11.81
C GLU A 309 21.69 23.58 -11.19
N THR A 310 21.85 23.92 -9.92
CA THR A 310 23.08 23.60 -9.17
C THR A 310 23.06 22.15 -8.70
N HIS A 311 24.23 21.60 -8.36
CA HIS A 311 24.30 20.23 -7.81
C HIS A 311 23.44 20.09 -6.53
N GLU A 312 23.47 21.08 -5.65
CA GLU A 312 22.67 21.09 -4.41
C GLU A 312 21.17 21.14 -4.69
N ALA A 313 20.73 21.99 -5.62
CA ALA A 313 19.32 22.08 -6.03
C ALA A 313 18.81 20.75 -6.60
N ARG A 314 19.65 20.09 -7.42
CA ARG A 314 19.36 18.76 -7.97
C ARG A 314 19.19 17.70 -6.89
N VAL A 315 20.10 17.65 -5.93
CA VAL A 315 20.02 16.71 -4.81
C VAL A 315 18.75 16.96 -3.99
N LEU A 316 18.43 18.22 -3.69
CA LEU A 316 17.21 18.58 -2.96
C LEU A 316 15.95 18.13 -3.71
N ARG A 317 15.86 18.38 -5.03
CA ARG A 317 14.74 17.94 -5.87
C ARG A 317 14.54 16.43 -5.82
N LEU A 318 15.61 15.65 -5.89
CA LEU A 318 15.54 14.19 -5.82
C LEU A 318 15.11 13.67 -4.45
N VAL A 319 15.60 14.29 -3.37
CA VAL A 319 15.20 13.93 -2.00
C VAL A 319 13.72 14.25 -1.75
N VAL A 320 13.24 15.39 -2.22
CA VAL A 320 11.81 15.76 -2.11
C VAL A 320 10.94 14.75 -2.87
N ALA A 321 11.28 14.44 -4.13
CA ALA A 321 10.54 13.47 -4.92
C ALA A 321 10.54 12.05 -4.30
N ASP A 322 11.65 11.64 -3.70
CA ASP A 322 11.75 10.36 -2.98
C ASP A 322 10.86 10.32 -1.74
N ASN A 323 10.84 11.39 -0.95
CA ASN A 323 9.98 11.51 0.22
C ASN A 323 8.49 11.52 -0.15
N GLU A 324 8.13 12.20 -1.24
CA GLU A 324 6.76 12.20 -1.77
C GLU A 324 6.33 10.80 -2.23
N ARG A 325 7.22 10.07 -2.92
CA ARG A 325 6.98 8.68 -3.31
C ARG A 325 6.77 7.78 -2.10
N LYS A 326 7.68 7.81 -1.13
CA LYS A 326 7.55 7.04 0.13
C LYS A 326 6.26 7.35 0.86
N THR A 327 5.89 8.63 0.92
CA THR A 327 4.62 9.05 1.55
C THR A 327 3.41 8.50 0.81
N ARG A 328 3.43 8.51 -0.53
CA ARG A 328 2.35 7.96 -1.35
C ARG A 328 2.23 6.45 -1.16
N ASN A 329 3.34 5.72 -1.25
CA ASN A 329 3.32 4.27 -1.13
C ASN A 329 2.91 3.84 0.29
N ALA A 330 3.41 4.51 1.33
CA ALA A 330 2.97 4.28 2.71
C ALA A 330 1.45 4.45 2.89
N LYS A 331 0.83 5.42 2.18
CA LYS A 331 -0.64 5.57 2.18
C LYS A 331 -1.33 4.43 1.46
N VAL A 332 -0.79 3.96 0.32
CA VAL A 332 -1.31 2.80 -0.42
C VAL A 332 -1.25 1.54 0.44
N SER A 333 -0.06 1.21 0.97
CA SER A 333 0.15 0.08 1.89
C SER A 333 -0.78 0.16 3.10
N LEU A 334 -0.91 1.33 3.74
CA LEU A 334 -1.84 1.50 4.86
C LEU A 334 -3.30 1.18 4.49
N ARG A 335 -3.74 1.54 3.28
CA ARG A 335 -5.09 1.20 2.81
C ARG A 335 -5.22 -0.29 2.53
N HIS A 336 -4.23 -0.89 1.88
CA HIS A 336 -4.17 -2.32 1.66
C HIS A 336 -4.28 -3.10 2.99
N ALA A 337 -3.42 -2.77 3.96
CA ALA A 337 -3.43 -3.37 5.29
C ALA A 337 -4.78 -3.26 6.01
N LYS A 338 -5.50 -2.14 5.84
CA LYS A 338 -6.87 -1.98 6.39
C LYS A 338 -7.88 -2.88 5.70
N ARG A 339 -7.85 -2.98 4.38
CA ARG A 339 -8.73 -3.88 3.64
C ARG A 339 -8.48 -5.31 4.12
N THR A 340 -7.23 -5.78 4.07
CA THR A 340 -6.85 -7.13 4.49
C THR A 340 -7.29 -7.42 5.92
N SER A 341 -6.99 -6.52 6.87
CA SER A 341 -7.41 -6.67 8.26
C SER A 341 -8.94 -6.78 8.40
N ARG A 342 -9.73 -6.03 7.63
CA ARG A 342 -11.20 -6.08 7.68
C ARG A 342 -11.74 -7.37 7.04
N SER A 343 -11.16 -7.82 5.94
CA SER A 343 -11.49 -9.09 5.29
C SER A 343 -11.16 -10.27 6.21
N ASP A 344 -10.04 -10.23 6.92
CA ASP A 344 -9.64 -11.25 7.91
C ASP A 344 -10.60 -11.30 9.09
N ILE A 345 -10.96 -10.14 9.65
CA ILE A 345 -11.96 -10.05 10.73
C ILE A 345 -13.27 -10.68 10.27
N ALA A 346 -13.80 -10.26 9.11
CA ALA A 346 -15.06 -10.80 8.60
C ALA A 346 -14.99 -12.31 8.36
N THR A 347 -13.91 -12.79 7.74
CA THR A 347 -13.72 -14.22 7.45
C THR A 347 -13.64 -15.06 8.73
N LEU A 348 -12.92 -14.57 9.75
CA LEU A 348 -12.80 -15.26 11.02
C LEU A 348 -14.14 -15.33 11.75
N VAL A 349 -14.89 -14.23 11.80
CA VAL A 349 -16.20 -14.23 12.49
C VAL A 349 -17.23 -15.06 11.72
N ILE A 350 -17.23 -15.06 10.38
CA ILE A 350 -18.06 -15.99 9.58
C ILE A 350 -17.79 -17.44 9.98
N LYS A 351 -16.52 -17.82 10.16
CA LYS A 351 -16.13 -19.17 10.55
C LYS A 351 -16.64 -19.53 11.93
N GLU A 352 -16.58 -18.62 12.90
CA GLU A 352 -17.09 -18.86 14.25
C GLU A 352 -18.63 -18.88 14.29
N CYS A 353 -19.32 -17.94 13.63
CA CYS A 353 -20.78 -17.96 13.51
C CYS A 353 -21.28 -19.28 12.90
N ARG A 354 -20.60 -19.82 11.88
CA ARG A 354 -20.92 -21.15 11.32
C ARG A 354 -20.77 -22.28 12.32
N LYS A 355 -19.76 -22.24 13.20
CA LYS A 355 -19.57 -23.25 14.24
C LYS A 355 -20.67 -23.19 15.30
N TRP A 356 -21.17 -21.98 15.60
CA TRP A 356 -22.24 -21.77 16.58
C TRP A 356 -23.65 -21.92 15.99
N GLY A 357 -23.78 -22.04 14.67
CA GLY A 357 -25.07 -22.08 14.00
C GLY A 357 -25.79 -20.72 13.96
N ASP A 358 -25.06 -19.63 14.15
CA ASP A 358 -25.56 -18.26 14.05
C ASP A 358 -25.64 -17.84 12.57
N GLN A 359 -26.77 -18.14 11.93
CA GLN A 359 -26.97 -17.81 10.53
C GLN A 359 -27.03 -16.30 10.29
N GLU A 360 -27.57 -15.51 11.23
CA GLU A 360 -27.69 -14.06 11.09
C GLU A 360 -26.31 -13.40 11.07
N GLY A 361 -25.42 -13.81 11.98
CA GLY A 361 -24.01 -13.40 11.99
C GLY A 361 -23.29 -13.75 10.70
N VAL A 362 -23.53 -14.95 10.14
CA VAL A 362 -22.97 -15.31 8.84
C VAL A 362 -23.41 -14.35 7.75
N VAL A 363 -24.69 -13.94 7.69
CA VAL A 363 -25.16 -13.00 6.67
C VAL A 363 -24.54 -11.61 6.87
N PHE A 364 -24.52 -11.10 8.11
CA PHE A 364 -23.92 -9.79 8.42
C PHE A 364 -22.45 -9.73 8.00
N TRP A 365 -21.64 -10.69 8.42
CA TRP A 365 -20.21 -10.67 8.16
C TRP A 365 -19.88 -11.00 6.70
N SER A 366 -20.71 -11.80 6.01
CA SER A 366 -20.59 -12.01 4.57
C SER A 366 -20.87 -10.73 3.79
N HIS A 367 -21.83 -9.91 4.25
CA HIS A 367 -22.09 -8.60 3.67
C HIS A 367 -20.91 -7.64 3.91
N ALA A 368 -20.34 -7.62 5.11
CA ALA A 368 -19.15 -6.82 5.42
C ALA A 368 -17.94 -7.19 4.54
N LEU A 369 -17.73 -8.49 4.32
CA LEU A 369 -16.70 -9.00 3.43
C LEU A 369 -16.96 -8.59 1.97
N LEU A 370 -18.20 -8.79 1.47
CA LEU A 370 -18.60 -8.39 0.12
C LEU A 370 -18.32 -6.91 -0.15
N ILE A 371 -18.73 -6.01 0.76
CA ILE A 371 -18.48 -4.58 0.63
C ILE A 371 -16.97 -4.29 0.60
N THR A 372 -16.20 -4.93 1.47
CA THR A 372 -14.74 -4.73 1.57
C THR A 372 -14.00 -5.17 0.30
N GLU A 373 -14.37 -6.31 -0.27
CA GLU A 373 -13.81 -6.78 -1.53
C GLU A 373 -14.27 -5.95 -2.73
N THR A 374 -15.50 -5.42 -2.72
CA THR A 374 -16.01 -4.60 -3.82
C THR A 374 -15.30 -3.26 -3.92
N ILE A 375 -15.07 -2.57 -2.80
CA ILE A 375 -14.49 -1.22 -2.83
C ILE A 375 -12.95 -1.21 -2.80
N GLU A 376 -12.34 -2.36 -2.54
CA GLU A 376 -10.90 -2.59 -2.51
C GLU A 376 -10.12 -1.59 -1.62
N ASP A 377 -8.82 -1.44 -1.89
CA ASP A 377 -7.90 -0.53 -1.20
C ASP A 377 -8.33 0.93 -1.43
N ALA A 378 -8.94 1.21 -2.59
CA ALA A 378 -9.40 2.52 -2.95
C ALA A 378 -10.53 3.02 -2.03
N GLY A 379 -11.41 2.12 -1.58
CA GLY A 379 -12.52 2.42 -0.68
C GLY A 379 -12.14 2.55 0.80
N GLN A 380 -10.87 2.36 1.17
CA GLN A 380 -10.42 2.49 2.56
C GLN A 380 -10.13 3.97 2.90
N SER A 381 -10.49 4.40 4.11
CA SER A 381 -10.24 5.78 4.57
C SER A 381 -8.77 6.05 4.89
N GLU A 382 -8.29 7.27 4.63
CA GLU A 382 -6.99 7.75 5.14
C GLU A 382 -7.06 7.99 6.65
N GLU A 383 -5.95 7.73 7.34
CA GLU A 383 -5.78 7.98 8.78
C GLU A 383 -4.62 8.95 9.01
N GLU A 384 -4.83 9.93 9.87
CA GLU A 384 -3.77 10.82 10.36
C GLU A 384 -3.58 10.64 11.85
N ASP A 385 -2.33 10.70 12.31
CA ASP A 385 -2.03 10.70 13.73
C ASP A 385 -2.50 11.99 14.39
N GLY A 386 -3.15 11.86 15.54
CA GLY A 386 -3.64 12.97 16.32
C GLY A 386 -3.52 12.69 17.81
N VAL A 387 -3.66 13.75 18.59
CA VAL A 387 -3.77 13.69 20.05
C VAL A 387 -5.07 14.39 20.42
N ILE A 388 -5.84 13.78 21.31
CA ILE A 388 -6.99 14.40 21.94
C ILE A 388 -6.79 14.44 23.44
N ASP A 389 -7.34 15.47 24.07
CA ASP A 389 -7.40 15.57 25.51
C ASP A 389 -8.62 14.78 25.99
N VAL A 390 -8.40 13.74 26.79
CA VAL A 390 -9.42 12.87 27.37
C VAL A 390 -9.42 13.05 28.86
N GLU A 391 -10.57 13.34 29.43
CA GLU A 391 -10.75 13.41 30.88
C GLU A 391 -10.98 12.00 31.42
N ILE A 392 -10.02 11.49 32.18
CA ILE A 392 -10.10 10.20 32.88
C ILE A 392 -10.01 10.51 34.37
N GLU A 393 -11.07 10.21 35.12
CA GLU A 393 -11.13 10.42 36.58
C GLU A 393 -10.89 11.89 37.00
N GLY A 394 -11.35 12.85 36.20
CA GLY A 394 -11.17 14.28 36.46
C GLY A 394 -9.78 14.83 36.10
N ILE A 395 -8.90 14.00 35.51
CA ILE A 395 -7.59 14.41 35.02
C ILE A 395 -7.59 14.42 33.49
N THR A 396 -7.27 15.56 32.89
CA THR A 396 -7.10 15.69 31.45
C THR A 396 -5.78 15.04 31.02
N MET A 397 -5.86 13.95 30.26
CA MET A 397 -4.72 13.23 29.70
C MET A 397 -4.71 13.32 28.17
N LYS A 398 -3.51 13.43 27.60
CA LYS A 398 -3.32 13.37 26.15
C LYS A 398 -3.36 11.92 25.68
N GLN A 399 -4.39 11.56 24.92
CA GLN A 399 -4.52 10.25 24.30
C GLN A 399 -4.20 10.33 22.80
N ASN A 400 -3.32 9.45 22.33
CA ASN A 400 -3.06 9.28 20.91
C ASN A 400 -4.27 8.66 20.24
N VAL A 401 -4.68 9.21 19.10
CA VAL A 401 -5.82 8.75 18.30
C VAL A 401 -5.51 8.78 16.82
N LYS A 402 -6.17 7.91 16.05
CA LYS A 402 -6.15 7.94 14.60
C LYS A 402 -7.36 8.72 14.11
N LYS A 403 -7.12 9.87 13.46
CA LYS A 403 -8.16 10.69 12.82
C LYS A 403 -8.49 10.10 11.46
N VAL A 404 -9.68 9.54 11.33
CA VAL A 404 -10.16 8.90 10.10
C VAL A 404 -10.88 9.95 9.25
N SER A 405 -10.45 10.08 7.99
CA SER A 405 -11.10 10.94 6.99
C SER A 405 -12.28 10.24 6.31
N ARG A 406 -13.19 11.07 5.78
CA ARG A 406 -14.38 10.62 5.05
C ARG A 406 -14.13 10.71 3.55
N LEU A 407 -14.45 9.65 2.81
CA LEU A 407 -14.36 9.70 1.35
C LEU A 407 -15.56 10.47 0.79
N TYR A 408 -15.28 11.45 -0.06
CA TYR A 408 -16.33 12.35 -0.56
C TYR A 408 -17.39 11.67 -1.44
N TRP A 409 -17.01 10.59 -2.13
CA TRP A 409 -17.89 9.83 -3.01
C TRP A 409 -18.59 8.65 -2.32
N ARG A 410 -18.08 8.15 -1.19
CA ARG A 410 -18.51 6.90 -0.56
C ARG A 410 -19.78 7.08 0.28
N GLU A 411 -20.73 6.16 0.15
CA GLU A 411 -21.98 6.18 0.91
C GLU A 411 -21.72 6.15 2.44
N PRO A 412 -22.37 7.02 3.25
CA PRO A 412 -22.13 7.12 4.69
C PRO A 412 -22.42 5.85 5.49
N VAL A 413 -23.22 4.92 4.97
CA VAL A 413 -23.51 3.65 5.67
C VAL A 413 -22.31 2.70 5.69
N ILE A 414 -21.46 2.73 4.66
CA ILE A 414 -20.20 1.95 4.60
C ILE A 414 -19.24 2.47 5.68
N GLU A 415 -19.25 3.79 5.86
CA GLU A 415 -19.01 4.50 7.12
C GLU A 415 -19.18 3.65 8.37
N GLU A 416 -20.43 3.61 8.80
CA GLU A 416 -20.90 2.98 10.03
C GLU A 416 -20.61 1.47 10.06
N LEU A 417 -20.71 0.77 8.92
CA LEU A 417 -20.28 -0.63 8.79
C LEU A 417 -18.84 -0.83 9.25
N TYR A 418 -17.88 -0.07 8.73
CA TYR A 418 -16.48 -0.19 9.13
C TYR A 418 -16.20 0.20 10.57
N LYS A 419 -17.09 0.97 11.20
CA LYS A 419 -16.99 1.31 12.64
C LYS A 419 -17.15 0.05 13.48
N MET A 420 -18.11 -0.80 13.10
CA MET A 420 -18.39 -2.07 13.74
C MET A 420 -17.35 -3.14 13.40
N VAL A 421 -16.95 -3.24 12.12
CA VAL A 421 -15.88 -4.17 11.72
C VAL A 421 -14.60 -3.87 12.50
N ASP A 422 -14.23 -2.58 12.63
CA ASP A 422 -13.05 -2.18 13.38
C ASP A 422 -13.19 -2.36 14.90
N SER A 423 -14.41 -2.37 15.46
CA SER A 423 -14.64 -2.57 16.90
C SER A 423 -14.77 -4.05 17.30
N ALA A 424 -15.12 -4.94 16.37
CA ALA A 424 -15.34 -6.36 16.64
C ALA A 424 -14.20 -7.05 17.40
N PRO A 425 -12.90 -6.83 17.09
CA PRO A 425 -11.83 -7.41 17.89
C PRO A 425 -11.80 -7.01 19.37
N GLY A 426 -12.38 -5.86 19.71
CA GLY A 426 -12.52 -5.43 21.10
C GLY A 426 -13.77 -6.00 21.80
N MET A 427 -14.82 -6.33 21.04
CA MET A 427 -16.07 -6.87 21.58
C MET A 427 -16.03 -8.40 21.70
N GLU A 428 -15.42 -9.06 20.72
CA GLU A 428 -15.33 -10.52 20.61
C GLU A 428 -13.99 -11.04 21.14
N THR A 429 -13.67 -10.75 22.40
CA THR A 429 -12.35 -11.09 22.99
C THR A 429 -12.05 -12.59 23.02
N ALA A 430 -13.08 -13.44 22.96
CA ALA A 430 -12.94 -14.89 22.85
C ALA A 430 -12.49 -15.35 21.45
N ILE A 431 -12.80 -14.57 20.40
CA ILE A 431 -12.34 -14.83 19.03
C ILE A 431 -10.97 -14.18 18.84
N PHE A 432 -10.86 -12.92 19.23
CA PHE A 432 -9.68 -12.09 19.00
C PHE A 432 -8.85 -11.99 20.28
N HIS A 433 -7.99 -13.00 20.47
CA HIS A 433 -7.01 -12.97 21.55
C HIS A 433 -5.97 -11.89 21.27
N ARG A 434 -5.90 -10.91 22.17
CA ARG A 434 -5.03 -9.77 21.97
C ARG A 434 -3.73 -9.91 22.74
N ALA A 435 -2.69 -10.36 22.06
CA ALA A 435 -1.31 -10.23 22.53
C ALA A 435 -0.75 -8.85 22.09
N GLY A 436 -0.29 -8.04 23.03
CA GLY A 436 0.42 -6.78 22.74
C GLY A 436 -0.35 -5.49 23.06
N ALA A 437 0.10 -4.39 22.47
CA ALA A 437 -0.36 -3.04 22.80
C ALA A 437 -1.87 -2.84 22.49
N PRO A 438 -2.57 -2.01 23.29
CA PRO A 438 -3.96 -1.64 23.04
C PRO A 438 -4.11 -0.86 21.72
N ARG A 439 -5.31 -0.92 21.11
CA ARG A 439 -5.55 -0.37 19.76
C ARG A 439 -5.63 1.12 19.94
N ILE A 440 -4.88 1.87 19.13
CA ILE A 440 -5.04 3.31 19.09
C ILE A 440 -6.50 3.59 18.68
N PRO A 441 -7.28 4.33 19.50
CA PRO A 441 -8.67 4.63 19.18
C PRO A 441 -8.76 5.39 17.86
N ARG A 442 -9.78 5.06 17.05
CA ARG A 442 -10.07 5.73 15.78
C ARG A 442 -11.21 6.72 15.99
N ILE A 443 -10.96 7.98 15.66
CA ILE A 443 -11.96 9.05 15.73
C ILE A 443 -12.24 9.53 14.32
N ARG A 444 -13.50 9.47 13.91
CA ARG A 444 -13.91 10.03 12.62
C ARG A 444 -13.92 11.54 12.72
N THR A 445 -13.36 12.17 11.70
CA THR A 445 -13.31 13.62 11.59
C THR A 445 -14.14 14.08 10.41
N ASP A 446 -14.52 15.35 10.40
CA ASP A 446 -15.20 15.97 9.26
C ASP A 446 -14.24 16.26 8.08
N LYS A 447 -12.98 15.85 8.18
CA LYS A 447 -12.02 15.97 7.08
C LYS A 447 -12.45 15.07 5.93
N ILE A 448 -12.63 15.68 4.78
CA ILE A 448 -13.01 15.02 3.53
C ILE A 448 -11.75 14.71 2.72
N ASP A 449 -11.60 13.45 2.33
CA ASP A 449 -10.63 13.00 1.34
C ASP A 449 -11.28 13.08 -0.05
N HIS A 450 -10.61 13.80 -0.97
CA HIS A 450 -11.06 14.08 -2.33
C HIS A 450 -10.47 13.11 -3.37
N ARG A 451 -9.84 12.02 -2.94
CA ARG A 451 -9.30 10.99 -3.85
C ARG A 451 -10.40 10.35 -4.71
N PRO A 452 -10.22 10.25 -6.04
CA PRO A 452 -11.23 9.72 -6.94
C PRO A 452 -11.62 8.27 -6.62
N PRO A 453 -12.87 7.87 -6.90
CA PRO A 453 -13.29 6.48 -6.78
C PRO A 453 -12.60 5.59 -7.83
N PRO A 454 -12.42 4.29 -7.56
CA PRO A 454 -12.02 3.34 -8.58
C PRO A 454 -13.15 3.14 -9.61
N LEU A 455 -12.79 2.64 -10.79
CA LEU A 455 -13.72 2.35 -11.87
C LEU A 455 -14.46 1.03 -11.59
N GLY A 456 -15.63 0.82 -12.19
CA GLY A 456 -16.30 -0.48 -12.11
C GLY A 456 -17.06 -0.73 -10.81
N LEU A 457 -17.28 0.30 -9.99
CA LEU A 457 -18.00 0.14 -8.73
C LEU A 457 -19.53 0.13 -8.92
N PRO A 458 -20.28 -0.64 -8.10
CA PRO A 458 -21.75 -0.58 -8.06
C PRO A 458 -22.28 0.80 -7.71
N GLN A 459 -23.46 1.16 -8.20
CA GLN A 459 -24.05 2.47 -7.94
C GLN A 459 -24.31 2.71 -6.44
N SER A 460 -24.71 1.69 -5.69
CA SER A 460 -25.07 1.80 -4.28
C SER A 460 -23.92 2.19 -3.35
N VAL A 461 -22.67 2.03 -3.76
CA VAL A 461 -21.51 2.43 -2.93
C VAL A 461 -21.25 3.94 -2.98
N PHE A 462 -21.88 4.64 -3.92
CA PHE A 462 -21.73 6.06 -4.11
C PHE A 462 -22.82 6.86 -3.40
N ARG A 463 -22.43 8.04 -2.90
CA ARG A 463 -23.37 9.07 -2.48
C ARG A 463 -24.25 9.49 -3.64
N LYS A 464 -25.55 9.61 -3.38
CA LYS A 464 -26.51 10.13 -4.36
C LYS A 464 -26.15 11.55 -4.80
N GLU A 465 -25.69 12.38 -3.87
CA GLU A 465 -25.29 13.76 -4.15
C GLU A 465 -24.03 13.81 -5.02
N TYR A 466 -23.11 12.84 -4.85
CA TYR A 466 -21.91 12.73 -5.67
C TYR A 466 -22.29 12.38 -7.11
N LEU A 467 -23.07 11.32 -7.33
CA LEU A 467 -23.49 10.92 -8.68
C LEU A 467 -24.33 11.99 -9.37
N ALA A 468 -25.21 12.68 -8.63
CA ALA A 468 -26.04 13.76 -9.18
C ALA A 468 -25.24 15.01 -9.56
N ALA A 469 -24.05 15.20 -9.00
CA ALA A 469 -23.18 16.33 -9.30
C ALA A 469 -22.30 16.10 -10.54
N LEU A 470 -22.15 14.85 -10.98
CA LEU A 470 -21.32 14.50 -12.13
C LEU A 470 -22.00 14.84 -13.46
N MET A 471 -21.20 15.30 -14.41
CA MET A 471 -21.61 15.47 -15.80
C MET A 471 -21.81 14.09 -16.48
N PRO A 472 -22.60 14.00 -17.56
CA PRO A 472 -22.87 12.71 -18.21
C PRO A 472 -21.63 11.95 -18.69
N HIS A 473 -20.57 12.66 -19.10
CA HIS A 473 -19.31 12.01 -19.52
C HIS A 473 -18.51 11.50 -18.32
N GLU A 474 -18.46 12.24 -17.21
CA GLU A 474 -17.81 11.80 -15.97
C GLU A 474 -18.51 10.56 -15.40
N LEU A 475 -19.84 10.52 -15.45
CA LEU A 475 -20.63 9.34 -15.06
C LEU A 475 -20.31 8.12 -15.93
N ALA A 476 -20.14 8.32 -17.24
CA ALA A 476 -19.76 7.25 -18.16
C ALA A 476 -18.32 6.77 -17.92
N GLU A 477 -17.40 7.67 -17.54
CA GLU A 477 -16.01 7.34 -17.21
C GLU A 477 -15.88 6.44 -15.98
N LEU A 478 -16.80 6.56 -15.00
CA LEU A 478 -16.82 5.67 -13.82
C LEU A 478 -17.05 4.20 -14.17
N LYS A 479 -17.64 3.91 -15.35
CA LYS A 479 -18.00 2.55 -15.79
C LYS A 479 -18.71 1.78 -14.68
N LEU A 480 -19.79 2.35 -14.16
CA LEU A 480 -20.56 1.75 -13.06
C LEU A 480 -20.86 0.27 -13.35
N ALA A 481 -20.78 -0.57 -12.33
CA ALA A 481 -21.10 -1.98 -12.49
C ALA A 481 -22.59 -2.19 -12.83
N ASP A 482 -22.88 -3.23 -13.60
CA ASP A 482 -24.26 -3.61 -13.96
C ASP A 482 -25.07 -4.17 -12.77
N HIS A 483 -24.39 -4.53 -11.69
CA HIS A 483 -25.01 -5.05 -10.47
C HIS A 483 -24.99 -4.00 -9.37
N ASP A 484 -25.96 -4.12 -8.45
CA ASP A 484 -26.04 -3.27 -7.27
C ASP A 484 -25.89 -4.11 -6.00
N ILE A 485 -25.35 -3.50 -4.94
CA ILE A 485 -25.24 -4.15 -3.63
C ILE A 485 -26.30 -3.56 -2.71
N GLU A 486 -27.10 -4.42 -2.09
CA GLU A 486 -28.08 -3.99 -1.10
C GLU A 486 -27.37 -3.35 0.10
N MET A 487 -27.75 -2.11 0.43
CA MET A 487 -27.18 -1.36 1.55
C MET A 487 -28.09 -1.44 2.77
N TYR A 488 -27.50 -1.37 3.96
CA TYR A 488 -28.19 -1.50 5.24
C TYR A 488 -27.91 -0.26 6.12
N ASP A 489 -28.90 0.14 6.92
CA ASP A 489 -28.73 1.28 7.83
C ASP A 489 -28.11 0.83 9.15
N PHE A 490 -26.82 1.10 9.31
CA PHE A 490 -26.08 0.77 10.53
C PHE A 490 -26.09 1.91 11.57
N GLY A 491 -26.84 3.00 11.31
CA GLY A 491 -26.94 4.12 12.23
C GLY A 491 -27.57 3.72 13.57
N GLY A 492 -26.78 3.81 14.64
CA GLY A 492 -27.25 3.48 16.00
C GLY A 492 -27.38 1.98 16.29
N PHE A 493 -26.90 1.11 15.39
CA PHE A 493 -26.88 -0.32 15.63
C PHE A 493 -25.87 -0.67 16.73
N ASP A 494 -26.32 -1.30 17.81
CA ASP A 494 -25.47 -1.86 18.87
C ASP A 494 -25.64 -3.39 18.93
N PRO A 495 -24.59 -4.17 18.59
CA PRO A 495 -24.67 -5.63 18.61
C PRO A 495 -24.86 -6.22 20.02
N ASN A 496 -24.77 -5.40 21.09
CA ASN A 496 -24.98 -5.82 22.47
C ASN A 496 -26.40 -5.56 23.00
N GLU A 497 -27.23 -4.80 22.29
CA GLU A 497 -28.52 -4.30 22.81
C GLU A 497 -29.49 -5.45 23.17
N HIS A 498 -29.50 -6.53 22.39
CA HIS A 498 -30.36 -7.69 22.63
C HIS A 498 -30.04 -8.51 23.90
N ASN A 499 -28.87 -8.34 24.51
CA ASN A 499 -28.56 -9.02 25.77
C ASN A 499 -29.28 -8.38 26.97
N ASN A 500 -29.71 -7.13 26.86
CA ASN A 500 -30.33 -6.41 27.96
C ASN A 500 -31.83 -6.73 28.12
N GLU A 501 -32.57 -6.94 27.02
CA GLU A 501 -34.02 -7.24 27.07
C GLU A 501 -34.35 -8.57 27.76
N ALA A 502 -33.44 -9.55 27.72
CA ALA A 502 -33.64 -10.86 28.34
C ALA A 502 -33.47 -10.86 29.88
N MET A 503 -32.79 -9.85 30.46
CA MET A 503 -32.60 -9.77 31.91
C MET A 503 -33.76 -9.11 32.65
N ASP A 504 -34.54 -8.23 32.01
CA ASP A 504 -35.65 -7.53 32.68
C ASP A 504 -36.94 -8.38 32.80
N THR A 505 -36.99 -9.56 32.19
CA THR A 505 -38.16 -10.46 32.26
C THR A 505 -37.98 -11.68 33.18
N SER A 506 -36.90 -11.73 33.96
CA SER A 506 -36.57 -12.84 34.88
C SER A 506 -36.57 -12.36 36.33
#